data_AF-K2FZY5-F1
#
_entry.id   AF-K2FZY5-F1
#
_cell.length_a   1.000
_cell.length_b   1.000
_cell.length_c   1.000
_cell.angle_alpha   90.00
_cell.angle_beta   90.00
_cell.angle_gamma   90.00
#
_symmetry.space_group_name_H-M   'P 1'
#
loop_
_entity.id
_entity.type
_entity.pdbx_description
1 polymer ?
#
loop_
_entity_poly.entity_id
_entity_poly.type
_entity_poly.pdbx_seq_one_letter_code
_entity_poly.pdbx_strand_id
1 'polypeptide(L)'
;MHKKVKYSLFITIALLLTASSFLIYDNWLISKEINDFKSMSIDNPDTKICDNLTDASMKNKCYDNYHSIIAFKKLDYKLCNGILDKDLTYSCIRSILFFKAKSDRSEVPCEVVLLDKDDRVTCKDYVKLENMMSWWTVLPDCSQIGTTEVALACQETKNILRND
;
A
#
# COMPACT_ATOMS: atom_id res chain seq x y z
N MET A 1 25.69 61.31 16.63
CA MET A 1 25.59 60.11 15.77
C MET A 1 24.90 58.89 16.43
N HIS A 2 24.70 58.83 17.76
CA HIS A 2 24.12 57.65 18.43
C HIS A 2 22.63 57.32 18.17
N LYS A 3 21.79 58.30 17.81
CA LYS A 3 20.34 58.03 17.59
C LYS A 3 20.04 57.19 16.35
N LYS A 4 20.80 57.37 15.26
CA LYS A 4 20.61 56.62 14.00
C LYS A 4 20.96 55.13 14.15
N VAL A 5 22.00 54.82 14.93
CA VAL A 5 22.43 53.43 15.17
C VAL A 5 21.38 52.63 15.95
N LYS A 6 20.75 53.25 16.95
CA LYS A 6 19.68 52.60 17.73
C LYS A 6 18.47 52.24 16.85
N TYR A 7 18.03 53.17 16.00
CA TYR A 7 16.87 52.94 15.14
C TYR A 7 17.13 51.83 14.10
N SER A 8 18.33 51.78 13.53
CA SER A 8 18.74 50.72 12.61
C SER A 8 18.72 49.33 13.28
N LEU A 9 19.19 49.22 14.53
CA LEU A 9 19.22 47.96 15.27
C LEU A 9 17.80 47.44 15.58
N PHE A 10 16.88 48.33 15.96
CA PHE A 10 15.49 47.94 16.23
C PHE A 10 14.78 47.40 14.98
N ILE A 11 15.01 48.01 13.81
CA ILE A 11 14.43 47.53 12.55
C ILE A 11 14.95 46.14 12.21
N THR A 12 16.26 45.90 12.33
CA THR A 12 16.84 44.58 12.03
C THR A 12 16.31 43.48 12.96
N ILE A 13 16.13 43.78 14.25
CA ILE A 13 15.59 42.82 15.21
C ILE A 13 14.12 42.52 14.90
N ALA A 14 13.31 43.55 14.58
CA ALA A 14 11.91 43.35 14.21
C ALA A 14 11.78 42.47 12.96
N LEU A 15 12.60 42.71 11.93
CA LEU A 15 12.61 41.89 10.71
C LEU A 15 12.99 40.43 11.02
N LEU A 16 14.04 40.21 11.82
CA LEU A 16 14.46 38.87 12.24
C LEU A 16 13.36 38.12 13.01
N LEU A 17 12.69 38.80 13.94
CA LEU A 17 11.58 38.21 14.70
C LEU A 17 10.41 37.84 13.78
N THR A 18 10.04 38.71 12.84
CA THR A 18 8.98 38.38 11.88
C THR A 18 9.36 37.20 10.97
N ALA A 19 10.58 37.18 10.44
CA ALA A 19 11.05 36.08 9.59
C ALA A 19 11.09 34.73 10.35
N SER A 20 11.57 34.74 11.60
CA SER A 20 11.57 33.52 12.43
C SER A 20 10.16 33.01 12.73
N SER A 21 9.19 33.92 12.92
CA SER A 21 7.79 33.56 13.17
C SER A 21 7.14 32.91 11.94
N PHE A 22 7.45 33.41 10.73
CA PHE A 22 7.02 32.79 9.47
C PHE A 22 7.57 31.36 9.32
N LEU A 23 8.88 31.17 9.54
CA LEU A 23 9.51 29.85 9.43
C LEU A 23 8.93 28.82 10.43
N ILE A 24 8.62 29.26 11.66
CA ILE A 24 8.00 28.39 12.67
C ILE A 24 6.58 28.00 12.24
N TYR A 25 5.81 28.94 11.69
CA TYR A 25 4.44 28.69 11.21
C TYR A 25 4.42 27.68 10.07
N ASP A 26 5.30 27.86 9.07
CA ASP A 26 5.39 26.96 7.92
C ASP A 26 5.76 25.54 8.35
N ASN A 27 6.72 25.40 9.27
CA ASN A 27 7.13 24.09 9.76
C ASN A 27 6.03 23.40 10.59
N TRP A 28 5.27 24.16 11.39
CA TRP A 28 4.13 23.64 12.13
C TRP A 28 3.00 23.19 11.18
N LEU A 29 2.70 23.97 10.14
CA LEU A 29 1.67 23.64 9.14
C LEU A 29 2.01 22.35 8.40
N ILE A 30 3.26 22.20 7.91
CA ILE A 30 3.73 21.00 7.23
C ILE A 30 3.62 19.77 8.14
N SER A 31 4.01 19.90 9.41
CA SER A 31 3.91 18.80 10.38
C SER A 31 2.46 18.35 10.59
N LYS A 32 1.53 19.30 10.66
CA LYS A 32 0.09 19.01 10.77
C LYS A 32 -0.41 18.26 9.53
N GLU A 33 -0.11 18.76 8.33
CA GLU A 33 -0.51 18.11 7.07
C GLU A 33 0.01 16.68 6.94
N ILE A 34 1.25 16.42 7.39
CA ILE A 34 1.83 15.07 7.42
C ILE A 34 1.05 14.14 8.35
N ASN A 35 0.62 14.64 9.50
CA ASN A 35 -0.17 13.84 10.44
C ASN A 35 -1.58 13.57 9.89
N ASP A 36 -2.20 14.56 9.27
CA ASP A 36 -3.51 14.41 8.62
C ASP A 36 -3.42 13.37 7.49
N PHE A 37 -2.40 13.46 6.62
CA PHE A 37 -2.13 12.46 5.58
C PHE A 37 -1.92 11.04 6.16
N LYS A 38 -1.17 10.92 7.26
CA LYS A 38 -0.94 9.63 7.94
C LYS A 38 -2.18 9.08 8.65
N SER A 39 -3.14 9.92 9.00
CA SER A 39 -4.38 9.50 9.67
C SER A 39 -5.33 8.73 8.73
N MET A 40 -5.15 8.88 7.41
CA MET A 40 -5.91 8.12 6.44
C MET A 40 -5.52 6.64 6.49
N SER A 41 -6.51 5.80 6.76
CA SER A 41 -6.34 4.36 6.92
C SER A 41 -7.27 3.57 6.00
N ILE A 42 -6.98 2.27 5.86
CA ILE A 42 -7.83 1.33 5.11
C ILE A 42 -9.26 1.27 5.69
N ASP A 43 -9.38 1.42 7.01
CA ASP A 43 -10.65 1.31 7.71
C ASP A 43 -11.53 2.54 7.50
N ASN A 44 -10.95 3.73 7.48
CA ASN A 44 -11.66 4.99 7.35
C ASN A 44 -11.08 5.92 6.27
N PRO A 45 -11.26 5.59 4.98
CA PRO A 45 -10.86 6.47 3.89
C PRO A 45 -11.82 7.68 3.80
N ASP A 46 -11.30 8.89 4.01
CA ASP A 46 -12.08 10.14 3.92
C ASP A 46 -11.36 11.16 3.02
N THR A 47 -12.00 11.54 1.92
CA THR A 47 -11.47 12.53 0.97
C THR A 47 -11.33 13.92 1.58
N LYS A 48 -12.08 14.23 2.65
CA LYS A 48 -12.00 15.52 3.33
C LYS A 48 -10.61 15.78 3.91
N ILE A 49 -9.89 14.71 4.28
CA ILE A 49 -8.49 14.82 4.71
C ILE A 49 -7.65 15.43 3.58
N CYS A 50 -7.82 14.95 2.35
CA CYS A 50 -7.10 15.46 1.18
C CYS A 50 -7.52 16.89 0.81
N ASP A 51 -8.78 17.25 1.02
CA ASP A 51 -9.26 18.60 0.73
C ASP A 51 -8.67 19.68 1.64
N ASN A 52 -8.32 19.30 2.87
CA ASN A 52 -7.71 20.20 3.85
C ASN A 52 -6.22 20.47 3.61
N LEU A 53 -5.58 19.74 2.69
CA LEU A 53 -4.16 19.92 2.35
C LEU A 53 -3.98 21.15 1.44
N THR A 54 -3.02 21.99 1.81
CA THR A 54 -2.68 23.21 1.07
C THR A 54 -1.65 22.94 -0.03
N ASP A 55 -0.69 22.04 0.22
CA ASP A 55 0.30 21.64 -0.79
C ASP A 55 -0.34 20.76 -1.87
N ALA A 56 -0.27 21.21 -3.13
CA ALA A 56 -0.89 20.53 -4.26
C ALA A 56 -0.27 19.14 -4.53
N SER A 57 1.03 18.98 -4.31
CA SER A 57 1.71 17.69 -4.50
C SER A 57 1.24 16.68 -3.46
N MET A 58 1.14 17.11 -2.20
CA MET A 58 0.65 16.30 -1.10
C MET A 58 -0.84 15.97 -1.24
N LYS A 59 -1.64 16.91 -1.73
CA LYS A 59 -3.05 16.71 -2.06
C LYS A 59 -3.22 15.63 -3.14
N ASN A 60 -2.46 15.68 -4.21
CA ASN A 60 -2.48 14.65 -5.25
C ASN A 60 -2.09 13.28 -4.70
N LYS A 61 -1.01 13.19 -3.92
CA LYS A 61 -0.60 11.94 -3.25
C LYS A 61 -1.67 11.40 -2.30
N CYS A 62 -2.40 12.30 -1.62
CA CYS A 62 -3.51 11.91 -0.76
C CYS A 62 -4.64 11.28 -1.58
N TYR A 63 -5.03 11.90 -2.69
CA TYR A 63 -6.04 11.33 -3.58
C TYR A 63 -5.62 9.99 -4.19
N ASP A 64 -4.36 9.86 -4.59
CA ASP A 64 -3.80 8.61 -5.09
C ASP A 64 -3.88 7.48 -4.05
N ASN A 65 -3.53 7.78 -2.79
CA ASN A 65 -3.64 6.82 -1.69
C ASN A 65 -5.11 6.48 -1.37
N TYR A 66 -6.01 7.47 -1.40
CA TYR A 66 -7.45 7.26 -1.24
C TYR A 66 -7.99 6.29 -2.29
N HIS A 67 -7.69 6.53 -3.57
CA HIS A 67 -8.12 5.66 -4.66
C HIS A 67 -7.56 4.25 -4.54
N SER A 68 -6.29 4.11 -4.14
CA SER A 68 -5.66 2.81 -3.88
C SER A 68 -6.37 2.04 -2.77
N ILE A 69 -6.66 2.70 -1.63
CA ILE A 69 -7.37 2.10 -0.49
C ILE A 69 -8.78 1.66 -0.90
N ILE A 70 -9.54 2.53 -1.57
CA ILE A 70 -10.91 2.23 -1.97
C ILE A 70 -10.96 1.10 -3.01
N ALA A 71 -10.03 1.09 -3.97
CA ALA A 71 -9.89 0.03 -4.94
C ALA A 71 -9.63 -1.32 -4.26
N PHE A 72 -8.70 -1.37 -3.30
CA PHE A 72 -8.36 -2.59 -2.57
C PHE A 72 -9.52 -3.06 -1.67
N LYS A 73 -10.15 -2.15 -0.92
CA LYS A 73 -11.28 -2.46 -0.03
C LYS A 73 -12.47 -3.04 -0.78
N LYS A 74 -12.71 -2.58 -2.01
CA LYS A 74 -13.78 -3.10 -2.89
C LYS A 74 -13.33 -4.24 -3.80
N LEU A 75 -12.04 -4.56 -3.81
CA LEU A 75 -11.41 -5.44 -4.79
C LEU A 75 -11.83 -5.06 -6.22
N ASP A 76 -11.80 -3.78 -6.57
CA ASP A 76 -12.15 -3.30 -7.91
C ASP A 76 -11.00 -2.51 -8.51
N TYR A 77 -10.24 -3.18 -9.38
CA TYR A 77 -9.07 -2.59 -10.04
C TYR A 77 -9.43 -1.39 -10.94
N LYS A 78 -10.70 -1.25 -11.37
CA LYS A 78 -11.11 -0.10 -12.18
C LYS A 78 -11.05 1.20 -11.39
N LEU A 79 -11.15 1.13 -10.07
CA LEU A 79 -11.05 2.30 -9.18
C LEU A 79 -9.61 2.81 -9.06
N CYS A 80 -8.61 2.00 -9.45
CA CYS A 80 -7.21 2.45 -9.57
C CYS A 80 -7.05 3.52 -10.66
N ASN A 81 -7.96 3.63 -11.63
CA ASN A 81 -7.89 4.66 -12.69
C ASN A 81 -8.04 6.10 -12.16
N GLY A 82 -8.45 6.27 -10.90
CA GLY A 82 -8.46 7.58 -10.24
C GLY A 82 -7.08 8.03 -9.73
N ILE A 83 -6.07 7.16 -9.77
CA ILE A 83 -4.69 7.45 -9.36
C ILE A 83 -4.00 8.22 -10.49
N LEU A 84 -3.36 9.33 -10.17
CA LEU A 84 -2.64 10.19 -11.10
C LEU A 84 -1.26 9.63 -11.43
N ASP A 85 -0.56 9.09 -10.43
CA ASP A 85 0.72 8.40 -10.60
C ASP A 85 0.53 7.08 -11.36
N LYS A 86 1.18 6.95 -12.53
CA LYS A 86 1.03 5.78 -13.41
C LYS A 86 1.63 4.51 -12.84
N ASP A 87 2.76 4.62 -12.14
CA ASP A 87 3.44 3.47 -11.55
C ASP A 87 2.62 2.95 -10.37
N LEU A 88 2.04 3.86 -9.58
CA LEU A 88 1.11 3.51 -8.51
C LEU A 88 -0.21 2.94 -9.06
N THR A 89 -0.73 3.48 -10.17
CA THR A 89 -1.91 2.92 -10.86
C THR A 89 -1.66 1.47 -11.26
N TYR A 90 -0.51 1.21 -11.90
CA TYR A 90 -0.11 -0.14 -12.30
C TYR A 90 0.02 -1.07 -11.10
N SER A 91 0.72 -0.62 -10.04
CA SER A 91 0.89 -1.36 -8.80
C SER A 91 -0.46 -1.71 -8.15
N CYS A 92 -1.39 -0.74 -8.07
CA CYS A 92 -2.75 -0.93 -7.55
C CYS A 92 -3.52 -2.01 -8.33
N ILE A 93 -3.51 -1.94 -9.67
CA ILE A 93 -4.17 -2.92 -10.53
C ILE A 93 -3.57 -4.31 -10.31
N ARG A 94 -2.23 -4.40 -10.36
CA ARG A 94 -1.49 -5.65 -10.16
C ARG A 94 -1.81 -6.31 -8.82
N SER A 95 -1.74 -5.56 -7.72
CA SER A 95 -2.02 -6.08 -6.37
C SER A 95 -3.44 -6.62 -6.25
N ILE A 96 -4.44 -5.92 -6.79
CA ILE A 96 -5.84 -6.36 -6.71
C ILE A 96 -6.06 -7.63 -7.55
N LEU A 97 -5.52 -7.68 -8.77
CA LEU A 97 -5.66 -8.85 -9.63
C LEU A 97 -4.98 -10.08 -9.06
N PHE A 98 -3.77 -9.93 -8.52
CA PHE A 98 -3.06 -11.02 -7.84
C PHE A 98 -3.82 -11.51 -6.60
N PHE A 99 -4.33 -10.58 -5.79
CA PHE A 99 -5.14 -10.93 -4.63
C PHE A 99 -6.40 -11.70 -5.02
N LYS A 100 -7.13 -11.25 -6.06
CA LYS A 100 -8.29 -11.98 -6.59
C LYS A 100 -7.92 -13.36 -7.10
N ALA A 101 -6.88 -13.45 -7.93
CA ALA A 101 -6.44 -14.71 -8.50
C ALA A 101 -6.12 -15.75 -7.41
N LYS A 102 -5.41 -15.31 -6.36
CA LYS A 102 -5.11 -16.12 -5.17
C LYS A 102 -6.37 -16.50 -4.39
N SER A 103 -7.22 -15.53 -4.06
CA SER A 103 -8.45 -15.74 -3.30
C SER A 103 -9.40 -16.71 -4.01
N ASP A 104 -9.58 -16.50 -5.32
CA ASP A 104 -10.49 -17.27 -6.16
C ASP A 104 -9.87 -18.58 -6.65
N ARG A 105 -8.57 -18.80 -6.37
CA ARG A 105 -7.78 -19.95 -6.87
C ARG A 105 -7.87 -20.13 -8.39
N SER A 106 -7.94 -19.01 -9.10
CA SER A 106 -8.27 -18.95 -10.52
C SER A 106 -7.26 -18.10 -11.27
N GLU A 107 -6.84 -18.56 -12.45
CA GLU A 107 -5.96 -17.80 -13.34
C GLU A 107 -6.71 -16.69 -14.11
N VAL A 108 -8.05 -16.69 -14.09
CA VAL A 108 -8.87 -15.74 -14.87
C VAL A 108 -8.52 -14.27 -14.58
N PRO A 109 -8.35 -13.83 -13.32
CA PRO A 109 -7.95 -12.44 -13.03
C PRO A 109 -6.56 -12.08 -13.57
N CYS A 110 -5.69 -13.07 -13.85
CA CYS A 110 -4.37 -12.85 -14.43
C CYS A 110 -4.42 -12.56 -15.94
N GLU A 111 -5.54 -12.81 -16.63
CA GLU A 111 -5.66 -12.59 -18.09
C GLU A 111 -6.04 -11.16 -18.47
N VAL A 112 -6.16 -10.27 -17.48
CA VAL A 112 -6.49 -8.86 -17.73
C VAL A 112 -5.33 -8.21 -18.51
N VAL A 113 -5.67 -7.64 -19.67
CA VAL A 113 -4.73 -7.02 -20.63
C VAL A 113 -3.88 -5.90 -20.02
N LEU A 114 -4.31 -5.32 -18.90
CA LEU A 114 -3.60 -4.25 -18.19
C LEU A 114 -2.30 -4.72 -17.52
N LEU A 115 -2.13 -6.01 -17.27
CA LEU A 115 -0.86 -6.56 -16.80
C LEU A 115 0.10 -6.69 -17.98
N ASP A 116 1.40 -6.46 -17.74
CA ASP A 116 2.40 -6.87 -18.72
C ASP A 116 2.51 -8.40 -18.82
N LYS A 117 3.24 -8.89 -19.82
CA LYS A 117 3.35 -10.34 -20.08
C LYS A 117 3.99 -11.08 -18.90
N ASP A 118 4.99 -10.51 -18.25
CA ASP A 118 5.76 -11.16 -17.21
C ASP A 118 4.95 -11.22 -15.92
N ASP A 119 4.16 -10.20 -15.63
CA ASP A 119 3.23 -10.17 -14.51
C ASP A 119 2.07 -11.15 -14.68
N ARG A 120 1.58 -11.35 -15.91
CA ARG A 120 0.59 -12.43 -16.18
C ARG A 120 1.16 -13.81 -15.88
N VAL A 121 2.40 -14.07 -16.29
CA VAL A 121 3.09 -15.35 -15.99
C VAL A 121 3.27 -15.50 -14.48
N THR A 122 3.81 -14.48 -13.84
CA THR A 122 4.02 -14.45 -12.38
C THR A 122 2.72 -14.69 -11.63
N CYS A 123 1.63 -14.03 -12.01
CA CYS A 123 0.31 -14.21 -11.40
C CYS A 123 -0.17 -15.67 -11.50
N LYS A 124 -0.05 -16.29 -12.67
CA LYS A 124 -0.45 -17.69 -12.88
C LYS A 124 0.40 -18.66 -12.06
N ASP A 125 1.71 -18.42 -11.99
CA ASP A 125 2.60 -19.27 -11.21
C ASP A 125 2.29 -19.18 -9.71
N TYR A 126 1.94 -17.99 -9.20
CA TYR A 126 1.42 -17.85 -7.85
C TYR A 126 0.12 -18.63 -7.62
N VAL A 127 -0.85 -18.56 -8.56
CA VAL A 127 -2.11 -19.33 -8.44
C VAL A 127 -1.83 -20.83 -8.43
N LYS A 128 -0.94 -21.33 -9.29
CA LYS A 128 -0.54 -22.75 -9.30
C LYS A 128 0.12 -23.16 -7.99
N LEU A 129 1.03 -22.34 -7.47
CA LEU A 129 1.71 -22.60 -6.20
C LEU A 129 0.71 -22.66 -5.04
N GLU A 130 -0.19 -21.67 -4.92
CA GLU A 130 -1.24 -21.64 -3.89
C GLU A 130 -2.19 -22.84 -4.03
N ASN A 131 -2.54 -23.21 -5.26
CA ASN A 131 -3.32 -24.42 -5.51
C ASN A 131 -2.57 -25.66 -5.05
N MET A 132 -1.30 -25.82 -5.41
CA MET A 132 -0.48 -26.93 -4.92
C MET A 132 -0.46 -26.97 -3.38
N MET A 133 -0.17 -25.85 -2.72
CA MET A 133 -0.13 -25.74 -1.25
C MET A 133 -1.48 -26.02 -0.58
N SER A 134 -2.59 -25.65 -1.22
CA SER A 134 -3.92 -25.89 -0.63
C SER A 134 -4.24 -27.38 -0.49
N TRP A 135 -3.75 -28.23 -1.39
CA TRP A 135 -3.92 -29.68 -1.33
C TRP A 135 -3.20 -30.29 -0.12
N TRP A 136 -2.24 -29.58 0.46
CA TRP A 136 -1.47 -30.07 1.61
C TRP A 136 -2.32 -30.09 2.87
N THR A 137 -3.31 -29.18 2.95
CA THR A 137 -4.32 -29.18 4.02
C THR A 137 -5.37 -30.27 3.86
N VAL A 138 -5.47 -30.86 2.66
CA VAL A 138 -6.44 -31.93 2.33
C VAL A 138 -5.79 -33.32 2.46
N LEU A 139 -4.48 -33.40 2.67
CA LEU A 139 -3.83 -34.67 2.96
C LEU A 139 -4.48 -35.29 4.21
N PRO A 140 -4.99 -36.52 4.13
CA PRO A 140 -5.66 -37.17 5.25
C PRO A 140 -4.77 -37.13 6.49
N ASP A 141 -5.41 -37.15 7.65
CA ASP A 141 -4.67 -37.38 8.88
C ASP A 141 -3.93 -38.72 8.72
N CYS A 142 -2.60 -38.65 8.65
CA CYS A 142 -1.77 -39.83 8.39
C CYS A 142 -1.95 -40.88 9.50
N SER A 143 -2.49 -40.49 10.67
CA SER A 143 -2.84 -41.41 11.76
C SER A 143 -4.09 -42.25 11.50
N GLN A 144 -4.93 -41.89 10.53
CA GLN A 144 -6.12 -42.68 10.13
C GLN A 144 -5.80 -43.74 9.06
N ILE A 145 -4.55 -43.81 8.59
CA ILE A 145 -4.12 -44.78 7.59
C ILE A 145 -3.82 -46.12 8.28
N GLY A 146 -4.59 -47.16 7.96
CA GLY A 146 -4.53 -48.46 8.65
C GLY A 146 -3.25 -49.28 8.43
N THR A 147 -2.38 -48.87 7.52
CA THR A 147 -1.12 -49.56 7.22
C THR A 147 0.08 -48.68 7.58
N THR A 148 0.98 -49.21 8.41
CA THR A 148 2.15 -48.48 8.94
C THR A 148 3.06 -47.90 7.85
N GLU A 149 3.27 -48.63 6.75
CA GLU A 149 4.13 -48.19 5.64
C GLU A 149 3.54 -46.96 4.92
N VAL A 150 2.23 -46.97 4.65
CA VAL A 150 1.55 -45.84 3.98
C VAL A 150 1.41 -44.64 4.93
N ALA A 151 1.21 -44.88 6.23
CA ALA A 151 1.20 -43.82 7.23
C ALA A 151 2.56 -43.12 7.35
N LEU A 152 3.66 -43.88 7.33
CA LEU A 152 5.02 -43.35 7.36
C LEU A 152 5.34 -42.53 6.10
N ALA A 153 5.02 -43.07 4.91
CA ALA A 153 5.21 -42.35 3.65
C ALA A 153 4.38 -41.05 3.58
N CYS A 154 3.15 -41.07 4.11
CA CYS A 154 2.31 -39.88 4.26
C CYS A 154 2.98 -38.82 5.15
N GLN A 155 3.55 -39.25 6.29
CA GLN A 155 4.21 -38.37 7.25
C GLN A 155 5.52 -37.78 6.68
N GLU A 156 6.34 -38.59 6.01
CA GLU A 156 7.59 -38.16 5.38
C GLU A 156 7.33 -37.16 4.26
N THR A 157 6.32 -37.43 3.43
CA THR A 157 5.89 -36.49 2.38
C THR A 157 5.44 -35.17 2.99
N LYS A 158 4.63 -35.19 4.07
CA LYS A 158 4.25 -33.97 4.81
C LYS A 158 5.47 -33.22 5.36
N ASN A 159 6.49 -33.93 5.84
CA ASN A 159 7.70 -33.33 6.42
C ASN A 159 8.63 -32.72 5.37
N ILE A 160 8.82 -33.38 4.22
CA ILE A 160 9.59 -32.85 3.10
C ILE A 160 8.92 -31.57 2.62
N LEU A 161 7.63 -31.65 2.35
CA LEU A 161 6.85 -30.53 1.85
C LEU A 161 6.87 -29.34 2.84
N ARG A 162 6.80 -29.55 4.16
CA ARG A 162 6.80 -28.44 5.15
C ARG A 162 8.15 -27.69 5.27
N ASN A 163 9.25 -28.28 4.83
CA ASN A 163 10.59 -27.72 5.02
C ASN A 163 11.16 -27.01 3.76
N ASP A 164 10.41 -27.00 2.66
CA ASP A 164 10.70 -26.29 1.40
C ASP A 164 9.79 -25.05 1.25
#